data_AF-A0A8X6WVS8-F1
#
_entry.id   AF-A0A8X6WVS8-F1
#
_cell.length_a   1.000
_cell.length_b   1.000
_cell.length_c   1.000
_cell.angle_alpha   90.00
_cell.angle_beta   90.00
_cell.angle_gamma   90.00
#
_symmetry.space_group_name_H-M   'P 1'
#
loop_
_entity.id
_entity.type
_entity.pdbx_description
1 polymer ?
#
loop_
_entity_poly.entity_id
_entity_poly.type
_entity_poly.pdbx_seq_one_letter_code
_entity_poly.pdbx_strand_id
1 'polypeptide(L)'
;MQVQNTNDSKQKRSPIINRGYYIRFKAIEALFQSWFNEVPVSIYPKSQIISLGAGFDSSYFRLKKLDIFPPGCKYIEIDYRDVLKRKIEYIAKSEFSHLLNICNKQVERNSNICKNFLTN
;
A
#
# COMPACT_ATOMS: atom_id res chain seq x y z
N MET A 1 -26.60 -25.95 17.18
CA MET A 1 -26.19 -25.23 15.95
C MET A 1 -26.74 -23.81 16.05
N GLN A 2 -25.96 -22.84 16.53
CA GLN A 2 -26.37 -21.43 16.56
C GLN A 2 -25.69 -20.74 15.38
N VAL A 3 -26.49 -20.32 14.40
CA VAL A 3 -26.04 -19.51 13.27
C VAL A 3 -25.86 -18.09 13.81
N GLN A 4 -24.62 -17.63 13.92
CA GLN A 4 -24.32 -16.24 14.25
C GLN A 4 -24.67 -15.37 13.03
N ASN A 5 -25.71 -14.54 13.15
CA ASN A 5 -26.03 -13.48 12.21
C ASN A 5 -24.95 -12.40 12.29
N THR A 6 -24.00 -12.38 11.36
CA THR A 6 -23.09 -11.25 11.17
C THR A 6 -23.79 -10.17 10.35
N ASN A 7 -24.62 -9.36 11.02
CA ASN A 7 -25.08 -8.09 10.48
C ASN A 7 -23.89 -7.11 10.42
N ASP A 8 -22.98 -7.32 9.47
CA ASP A 8 -21.90 -6.38 9.16
C ASP A 8 -22.52 -5.18 8.43
N SER A 9 -23.18 -4.31 9.20
CA SER A 9 -23.74 -3.07 8.67
C SER A 9 -22.58 -2.21 8.17
N LYS A 10 -22.36 -2.18 6.85
CA LYS A 10 -21.44 -1.22 6.24
C LYS A 10 -21.82 0.17 6.75
N GLN A 11 -20.92 0.83 7.48
CA GLN A 11 -21.14 2.18 7.97
C GLN A 11 -21.47 3.10 6.79
N LYS A 12 -22.74 3.49 6.67
CA LYS A 12 -23.18 4.46 5.67
C LYS A 12 -22.69 5.84 6.09
N ARG A 13 -21.92 6.49 5.23
CA ARG A 13 -21.50 7.89 5.39
C ARG A 13 -22.41 8.79 4.57
N SER A 14 -22.52 10.06 4.96
CA SER A 14 -23.33 11.04 4.23
C SER A 14 -22.80 11.23 2.79
N PRO A 15 -23.65 11.62 1.82
CA PRO A 15 -23.22 11.80 0.44
C PRO A 15 -22.03 12.77 0.28
N ILE A 16 -21.97 13.84 1.09
CA ILE A 16 -20.87 14.81 1.04
C ILE A 16 -19.54 14.21 1.51
N ILE A 17 -19.56 13.34 2.52
CA ILE A 17 -18.37 12.61 2.99
C ILE A 17 -17.88 11.66 1.90
N ASN A 18 -18.78 10.90 1.28
CA ASN A 18 -18.43 9.99 0.18
C ASN A 18 -17.84 10.75 -1.01
N ARG A 19 -18.38 11.93 -1.33
CA ARG A 19 -17.84 12.81 -2.37
C ARG A 19 -16.42 13.26 -2.04
N GLY A 20 -16.14 13.61 -0.79
CA GLY A 20 -14.80 13.95 -0.32
C GLY A 20 -13.80 12.80 -0.51
N TYR A 21 -14.17 11.57 -0.12
CA TYR A 21 -13.33 10.38 -0.36
C TYR A 21 -13.08 10.13 -1.85
N TYR A 22 -14.10 10.28 -2.70
CA TYR A 22 -13.96 10.11 -4.14
C TYR A 22 -12.98 11.12 -4.73
N ILE A 23 -13.08 12.40 -4.36
CA ILE A 23 -12.17 13.45 -4.83
C ILE A 23 -10.74 13.17 -4.37
N ARG A 24 -10.54 12.80 -3.09
CA ARG A 24 -9.22 12.40 -2.57
C ARG A 24 -8.63 11.25 -3.37
N PHE A 25 -9.42 10.22 -3.64
CA PHE A 25 -8.99 9.07 -4.44
C PHE A 25 -8.60 9.50 -5.86
N LYS A 26 -9.42 10.31 -6.53
CA LYS A 26 -9.16 10.79 -7.89
C LYS A 26 -7.93 11.69 -7.99
N ALA A 27 -7.66 12.50 -6.98
CA ALA A 27 -6.45 13.32 -6.94
C ALA A 27 -5.17 12.46 -6.93
N ILE A 28 -5.15 11.42 -6.09
CA ILE A 28 -4.01 10.48 -6.04
C ILE A 28 -3.91 9.66 -7.33
N GLU A 29 -5.04 9.24 -7.90
CA GLU A 29 -5.05 8.54 -9.18
C GLU A 29 -4.47 9.39 -10.31
N ALA A 30 -4.86 10.66 -10.41
CA ALA A 30 -4.33 11.59 -11.39
C ALA A 30 -2.81 11.82 -11.23
N LEU A 31 -2.33 11.89 -9.98
CA LEU A 31 -0.89 12.01 -9.69
C LEU A 31 -0.11 10.80 -10.21
N PHE A 32 -0.60 9.58 -9.98
CA PHE A 32 0.04 8.37 -10.52
C PHE A 32 0.03 8.38 -12.05
N GLN A 33 -1.10 8.72 -12.67
CA GLN A 33 -1.22 8.75 -14.12
C GLN A 33 -0.27 9.77 -14.77
N SER A 34 -0.20 10.99 -14.25
CA SER A 34 0.74 12.01 -14.74
C SER A 34 2.18 11.50 -14.63
N TRP A 35 2.56 10.97 -13.47
CA TRP A 35 3.93 10.46 -13.27
C TRP A 35 4.28 9.28 -14.20
N PHE A 36 3.37 8.31 -14.38
CA PHE A 36 3.58 7.17 -15.28
C PHE A 36 3.57 7.54 -16.77
N ASN A 37 3.08 8.73 -17.13
CA ASN A 37 3.07 9.18 -18.53
C ASN A 37 4.25 10.09 -18.84
N GLU A 38 4.71 10.87 -17.85
CA GLU A 38 5.76 11.88 -18.05
C GLU A 38 7.17 11.33 -17.85
N VAL A 39 7.36 10.31 -17.02
CA VAL A 39 8.69 9.76 -16.73
C VAL A 39 9.10 8.71 -17.77
N PRO A 40 10.30 8.83 -18.38
CA PRO A 40 10.82 7.82 -19.30
C PRO A 40 10.87 6.41 -18.68
N VAL A 41 10.45 5.42 -19.46
CA VAL A 41 10.40 4.00 -19.04
C VAL A 41 11.75 3.49 -18.53
N SER A 42 12.86 3.98 -19.11
CA SER A 42 14.22 3.63 -18.70
C SER A 42 14.57 4.04 -17.27
N ILE A 43 13.83 4.99 -16.68
CA ILE A 43 14.03 5.50 -15.32
C ILE A 43 13.28 4.66 -14.29
N TYR A 44 12.18 4.00 -14.66
CA TYR A 44 11.32 3.24 -13.73
C TYR A 44 12.05 2.26 -12.81
N PRO A 45 13.03 1.46 -13.28
CA PRO A 45 13.76 0.54 -12.40
C PRO A 45 14.56 1.23 -11.29
N LYS A 46 14.84 2.53 -11.43
CA LYS A 46 15.55 3.36 -10.44
C LYS A 46 14.59 4.20 -9.58
N SER A 47 13.30 4.23 -9.92
CA SER A 47 12.30 5.04 -9.25
C SER A 47 11.70 4.36 -8.03
N GLN A 48 11.24 5.17 -7.07
CA GLN A 48 10.59 4.71 -5.85
C GLN A 48 9.38 5.59 -5.54
N ILE A 49 8.27 4.97 -5.18
CA ILE A 49 7.09 5.63 -4.64
C ILE A 49 7.08 5.38 -3.14
N ILE A 50 7.10 6.44 -2.33
CA ILE A 50 7.12 6.35 -0.87
C ILE A 50 5.81 6.91 -0.33
N SER A 51 4.95 6.05 0.22
CA SER A 51 3.72 6.44 0.90
C SER A 51 3.99 6.61 2.39
N LEU A 52 3.95 7.86 2.85
CA LEU A 52 4.18 8.24 4.24
C LEU A 52 2.84 8.27 5.01
N GLY A 53 2.75 7.55 6.11
CA GLY A 53 1.49 7.36 6.83
C GLY A 53 0.48 6.58 5.97
N ALA A 54 0.94 5.50 5.34
CA ALA A 54 0.17 4.75 4.34
C ALA A 54 -1.12 4.15 4.94
N GLY A 55 -1.17 3.91 6.24
CA GLY A 55 -2.28 3.22 6.89
C GLY A 55 -2.59 1.92 6.18
N PHE A 56 -3.87 1.71 5.89
CA PHE A 56 -4.36 0.57 5.11
C PHE A 56 -4.61 0.92 3.63
N ASP A 57 -3.86 1.88 3.07
CA ASP A 57 -3.89 2.19 1.64
C ASP A 57 -3.69 0.92 0.81
N SER A 58 -4.52 0.79 -0.24
CA SER A 58 -4.55 -0.34 -1.16
C SER A 58 -4.09 0.02 -2.57
N SER A 59 -3.58 1.25 -2.76
CA SER A 59 -3.15 1.78 -4.06
C SER A 59 -2.17 0.87 -4.77
N TYR A 60 -1.14 0.37 -4.08
CA TYR A 60 -0.18 -0.57 -4.67
C TYR A 60 -0.85 -1.81 -5.28
N PHE A 61 -1.72 -2.48 -4.51
CA PHE A 61 -2.40 -3.69 -4.97
C PHE A 61 -3.30 -3.39 -6.17
N ARG A 62 -4.00 -2.25 -6.16
CA ARG A 62 -4.82 -1.81 -7.30
C ARG A 62 -3.98 -1.56 -8.54
N LEU A 63 -2.85 -0.84 -8.42
CA LEU A 63 -1.95 -0.56 -9.54
C LEU A 63 -1.35 -1.84 -10.13
N LYS A 64 -0.98 -2.81 -9.28
CA LYS A 64 -0.53 -4.13 -9.71
C LYS A 64 -1.63 -4.95 -10.37
N LYS A 65 -2.83 -4.96 -9.82
CA LYS A 65 -3.98 -5.70 -10.37
C LYS A 65 -4.41 -5.17 -11.74
N LEU A 66 -4.26 -3.87 -11.96
CA LEU A 66 -4.55 -3.22 -13.25
C LEU A 66 -3.38 -3.30 -14.25
N ASP A 67 -2.25 -3.90 -13.86
CA ASP A 67 -1.02 -3.99 -14.66
C ASP A 67 -0.46 -2.65 -15.16
N ILE A 68 -0.70 -1.58 -14.38
CA ILE A 68 -0.22 -0.21 -14.69
C ILE A 68 0.93 0.23 -13.80
N PHE A 69 1.35 -0.60 -12.84
CA PHE A 69 2.46 -0.26 -11.97
C PHE A 69 3.79 -0.33 -12.72
N PRO A 70 4.63 0.74 -12.71
CA PRO A 70 5.84 0.77 -13.52
C PRO A 70 6.81 -0.40 -13.25
N PRO A 71 7.33 -1.04 -14.31
CA PRO A 71 8.23 -2.19 -14.17
C PRO A 71 9.52 -1.79 -13.45
N GLY A 72 9.94 -2.62 -12.48
CA GLY A 72 11.16 -2.40 -11.69
C GLY A 72 11.08 -1.28 -10.64
N CYS A 73 10.01 -0.48 -10.61
CA CYS A 73 9.81 0.54 -9.59
C CYS A 73 9.55 -0.10 -8.21
N LYS A 74 9.98 0.55 -7.13
CA LYS A 74 9.69 0.11 -5.76
C LYS A 74 8.54 0.92 -5.17
N TYR A 75 7.60 0.26 -4.51
CA TYR A 75 6.58 0.92 -3.68
C TYR A 75 6.90 0.65 -2.22
N ILE A 76 7.08 1.71 -1.45
CA ILE A 76 7.51 1.66 -0.05
C ILE A 76 6.44 2.35 0.79
N GLU A 77 6.00 1.67 1.84
CA GLU A 77 5.04 2.21 2.79
C GLU A 77 5.72 2.40 4.15
N ILE A 78 5.52 3.57 4.74
CA ILE A 78 6.07 3.92 6.04
C ILE A 78 4.91 4.29 6.95
N ASP A 79 4.82 3.62 8.11
CA ASP A 79 3.82 3.90 9.14
C ASP A 79 4.34 3.43 10.52
N TYR A 80 3.60 3.73 11.57
CA TYR A 80 3.88 3.23 12.91
C TYR A 80 3.80 1.70 12.97
N ARG A 81 4.65 1.12 13.82
CA ARG A 81 4.82 -0.33 13.97
C ARG A 81 3.50 -1.07 14.17
N ASP A 82 2.62 -0.57 15.01
CA ASP A 82 1.34 -1.22 15.31
C ASP A 82 0.38 -1.21 14.12
N VAL A 83 0.41 -0.16 13.31
CA VAL A 83 -0.37 -0.06 12.07
C VAL A 83 0.18 -1.06 11.05
N LEU A 84 1.49 -1.10 10.84
CA LEU A 84 2.13 -2.04 9.92
C LEU A 84 1.92 -3.49 10.33
N LYS A 85 2.02 -3.82 11.63
CA LYS A 85 1.77 -5.18 12.13
C LYS A 85 0.37 -5.67 11.74
N ARG A 86 -0.65 -4.84 12.00
CA ARG A 86 -2.04 -5.15 11.61
C ARG A 86 -2.20 -5.25 10.09
N LYS A 87 -1.54 -4.38 9.32
CA LYS A 87 -1.58 -4.42 7.86
C LYS A 87 -0.98 -5.73 7.33
N ILE A 88 0.17 -6.14 7.85
CA ILE A 88 0.83 -7.41 7.51
C ILE A 88 -0.08 -8.60 7.83
N GLU A 89 -0.74 -8.60 8.98
CA GLU A 89 -1.70 -9.66 9.35
C GLU A 89 -2.87 -9.76 8.35
N TYR A 90 -3.39 -8.63 7.84
CA TYR A 90 -4.40 -8.65 6.79
C TYR A 90 -3.86 -9.16 5.46
N ILE A 91 -2.65 -8.74 5.06
CA ILE A 91 -2.01 -9.20 3.82
C ILE A 91 -1.77 -10.71 3.88
N ALA A 92 -1.31 -11.24 5.03
CA ALA A 92 -1.07 -12.67 5.24
C ALA A 92 -2.33 -13.53 5.03
N LYS A 93 -3.50 -12.98 5.34
CA LYS A 93 -4.81 -13.65 5.22
C LYS A 93 -5.48 -13.39 3.85
N SER A 94 -4.82 -12.69 2.95
CA SER A 94 -5.35 -12.32 1.62
C SER A 94 -4.66 -13.09 0.50
N GLU A 95 -5.17 -12.95 -0.73
CA GLU A 95 -4.51 -13.45 -1.96
C GLU A 95 -3.09 -12.89 -2.18
N PHE A 96 -2.74 -11.82 -1.47
CA PHE A 96 -1.46 -11.14 -1.54
C PHE A 96 -0.41 -11.67 -0.55
N SER A 97 -0.68 -12.77 0.15
CA SER A 97 0.23 -13.35 1.15
C SER A 97 1.65 -13.62 0.63
N HIS A 98 1.77 -13.99 -0.65
CA HIS A 98 3.05 -14.21 -1.33
C HIS A 98 3.98 -12.99 -1.33
N LEU A 99 3.45 -11.77 -1.21
CA LEU A 99 4.25 -10.53 -1.14
C LEU A 99 5.03 -10.39 0.17
N LEU A 100 4.62 -11.05 1.25
CA LEU A 100 5.32 -11.00 2.54
C LEU A 100 6.71 -11.65 2.45
N ASN A 101 6.86 -12.68 1.61
CA ASN A 101 8.14 -13.34 1.37
C ASN A 101 9.16 -12.39 0.71
N ILE A 102 8.68 -11.38 -0.03
CA ILE A 102 9.53 -10.38 -0.69
C ILE A 102 10.04 -9.37 0.33
N CYS A 103 9.21 -8.96 1.30
CA CYS A 103 9.61 -8.04 2.37
C CYS A 103 10.70 -8.63 3.27
N ASN A 104 10.54 -9.88 3.72
CA ASN A 104 11.51 -10.53 4.61
C ASN A 104 12.92 -10.63 3.98
N LYS A 105 12.99 -10.92 2.68
CA LYS A 105 14.27 -10.94 1.92
C LYS A 105 14.92 -9.56 1.77
N GLN A 106 14.15 -8.47 1.82
CA GLN A 106 14.69 -7.10 1.78
C GLN A 106 15.19 -6.63 3.15
N VAL A 107 14.51 -7.03 4.23
CA VAL A 107 14.95 -6.72 5.61
C VAL A 107 16.27 -7.41 5.93
N GLU A 108 16.46 -8.67 5.53
CA GLU A 108 17.74 -9.38 5.73
C GLU A 108 18.90 -8.72 4.99
N ARG A 109 18.68 -8.28 3.74
CA ARG A 109 19.69 -7.55 2.95
C ARG A 109 20.03 -6.17 3.51
N ASN A 110 19.08 -5.50 4.15
CA ASN A 110 19.23 -4.14 4.70
C ASN A 110 19.46 -4.12 6.22
N SER A 111 19.62 -5.28 6.86
CA SER A 111 19.88 -5.41 8.30
C SER A 111 21.16 -4.71 8.77
N ASN A 112 22.07 -4.38 7.84
CA ASN A 112 23.25 -3.56 8.08
C ASN A 112 22.96 -2.04 8.10
N ILE A 113 21.81 -1.60 7.58
CA ILE A 113 21.40 -0.19 7.51
C ILE A 113 20.38 0.14 8.61
N CYS A 114 19.44 -0.78 8.89
CA CYS A 114 18.37 -0.56 9.88
C CYS A 114 18.84 -0.64 11.35
N LYS A 115 20.02 -1.18 11.65
CA LYS A 115 20.56 -1.21 13.02
C LYS A 115 20.81 0.19 13.60
N ASN A 116 21.06 1.19 12.76
CA ASN A 116 21.39 2.54 13.21
C ASN A 116 20.16 3.44 13.50
N PHE A 117 18.94 2.98 13.17
CA PHE A 117 17.71 3.75 13.38
C PHE A 117 16.89 3.30 14.59
N LEU A 118 17.26 2.18 15.24
CA LEU A 118 16.57 1.63 16.41
C LEU A 118 17.39 1.72 17.71
N THR A 119 18.55 2.37 17.66
CA THR A 119 19.40 2.66 18.81
C THR A 119 19.60 4.16 18.93
N ASN A 120 18.53 4.88 19.31
CA ASN A 120 18.56 6.18 20.00
C ASN A 120 17.23 6.35 20.72
#